data_AF-A0A0Q7K0T8-F1
#
_entry.id   AF-A0A0Q7K0T8-F1
#
_cell.length_a   1.000
_cell.length_b   1.000
_cell.length_c   1.000
_cell.angle_alpha   90.00
_cell.angle_beta   90.00
_cell.angle_gamma   90.00
#
_symmetry.space_group_name_H-M   'P 1'
#
loop_
_entity.id
_entity.type
_entity.pdbx_description
1 polymer ?
#
loop_
_entity_poly.entity_id
_entity_poly.type
_entity_poly.pdbx_seq_one_letter_code
_entity_poly.pdbx_strand_id
1 'polypeptide(L)'
;MANSFFSHAEGQGTSTNNLEGVHIMGQFGAANELTYSWYLANGTSSEAPGLAAKILSNGNVKIDGTVSSPAADYAEMFETTDGNPIEPGFFVALEEDKVRIADPTDRYVIGITSAKPAFLSNSGEMRWNEKYLTDEWGRTLYHEVSVPALTDAQGEIVIPERNDRQPMLNPEWDPAQVYIPRAERPEWVAVGMLGKLLIRDDGSCQAGGLCGPNESGVATASDHGFYVLKRTRPNQILVLMGKSY
;
A
#
# COMPACT_ATOMS: atom_id res chain seq x y z
N MET A 1 29.37 8.33 8.72
CA MET A 1 29.45 8.99 10.04
C MET A 1 28.09 8.89 10.72
N ALA A 2 28.01 8.12 11.80
CA ALA A 2 26.83 8.06 12.65
C ALA A 2 26.97 9.11 13.76
N ASN A 3 26.54 10.34 13.50
CA ASN A 3 26.76 11.50 14.37
C ASN A 3 25.53 11.90 15.19
N SER A 4 24.64 10.95 15.50
CA SER A 4 23.50 11.16 16.40
C SER A 4 23.21 9.93 17.26
N PHE A 5 22.42 10.11 18.31
CA PHE A 5 21.99 9.01 19.17
C PHE A 5 21.23 7.95 18.38
N PHE A 6 21.44 6.67 18.74
CA PHE A 6 20.79 5.51 18.12
C PHE A 6 20.92 5.39 16.60
N SER A 7 21.85 6.13 15.98
CA SER A 7 21.98 6.22 14.54
C SER A 7 23.03 5.25 14.00
N HIS A 8 22.90 4.88 12.72
CA HIS A 8 23.83 4.02 12.01
C HIS A 8 24.13 4.58 10.62
N ALA A 9 25.40 4.64 10.25
CA ALA A 9 25.86 5.07 8.93
C ALA A 9 26.82 4.02 8.36
N GLU A 10 26.47 3.49 7.20
CA GLU A 10 27.25 2.48 6.47
C GLU A 10 27.70 3.01 5.10
N GLY A 11 28.77 2.43 4.55
CA GLY A 11 29.27 2.74 3.21
C GLY A 11 30.27 3.89 3.18
N GLN A 12 30.39 4.55 2.02
CA GLN A 12 31.40 5.58 1.77
C GLN A 12 30.81 6.98 1.86
N GLY A 13 31.35 7.87 2.70
CA GLY A 13 30.93 9.27 2.72
C GLY A 13 29.46 9.50 3.12
N THR A 14 28.87 8.61 3.91
CA THR A 14 27.48 8.74 4.41
C THR A 14 27.42 9.48 5.74
N SER A 15 26.31 10.15 6.05
CA SER A 15 26.10 10.90 7.31
C SER A 15 24.67 10.77 7.81
N THR A 16 24.48 10.51 9.11
CA THR A 16 23.16 10.57 9.75
C THR A 16 22.70 12.01 9.99
N ASN A 17 23.56 12.99 9.70
CA ASN A 17 23.26 14.42 9.70
C ASN A 17 22.65 14.92 11.02
N ASN A 18 23.17 14.40 12.15
CA ASN A 18 22.67 14.66 13.51
C ASN A 18 21.21 14.23 13.76
N LEU A 19 20.57 13.50 12.83
CA LEU A 19 19.23 12.98 13.01
C LEU A 19 19.26 11.68 13.84
N GLU A 20 18.58 11.71 14.97
CA GLU A 20 18.49 10.57 15.90
C GLU A 20 17.83 9.35 15.24
N GLY A 21 18.30 8.16 15.59
CA GLY A 21 17.68 6.89 15.18
C GLY A 21 17.75 6.59 13.67
N VAL A 22 18.44 7.42 12.89
CA VAL A 22 18.53 7.25 11.44
C VAL A 22 19.46 6.11 11.08
N HIS A 23 19.05 5.33 10.07
CA HIS A 23 19.95 4.44 9.35
C HIS A 23 20.18 4.97 7.93
N ILE A 24 21.44 5.11 7.52
CA ILE A 24 21.82 5.47 6.15
C ILE A 24 22.92 4.55 5.63
N MET A 25 22.80 4.11 4.37
CA MET A 25 23.83 3.31 3.70
C MET A 25 24.10 3.81 2.28
N GLY A 26 25.16 3.32 1.63
CA GLY A 26 25.47 3.58 0.22
C GLY A 26 26.73 4.43 0.04
N GLN A 27 26.70 5.37 -0.91
CA GLN A 27 27.83 6.24 -1.19
C GLN A 27 27.42 7.71 -1.25
N PHE A 28 28.21 8.56 -0.61
CA PHE A 28 28.15 10.02 -0.58
C PHE A 28 26.73 10.58 -0.42
N GLY A 29 26.25 10.66 0.83
CA GLY A 29 24.92 11.19 1.10
C GLY A 29 24.67 11.45 2.59
N ALA A 30 23.72 12.34 2.87
CA ALA A 30 23.34 12.72 4.22
C ALA A 30 21.82 12.59 4.39
N ALA A 31 21.39 12.07 5.53
CA ALA A 31 19.97 12.05 5.88
C ALA A 31 19.42 13.47 5.98
N ASN A 32 18.18 13.69 5.52
CA ASN A 32 17.72 15.05 5.23
C ASN A 32 16.27 15.37 5.59
N GLU A 33 15.55 14.52 6.31
CA GLU A 33 14.13 14.77 6.58
C GLU A 33 13.70 14.44 8.02
N LEU A 34 13.45 13.16 8.34
CA LEU A 34 12.97 12.75 9.66
C LEU A 34 13.99 11.89 10.40
N THR A 35 13.94 11.98 11.74
CA THR A 35 14.58 11.04 12.67
C THR A 35 13.92 9.66 12.56
N TYR A 36 14.59 8.62 13.09
CA TYR A 36 14.10 7.23 13.10
C TYR A 36 13.67 6.72 11.72
N SER A 37 14.43 7.11 10.69
CA SER A 37 14.11 6.87 9.28
C SER A 37 15.29 6.20 8.56
N TRP A 38 15.01 5.58 7.42
CA TRP A 38 15.99 4.89 6.58
C TRP A 38 16.26 5.66 5.28
N TYR A 39 17.53 5.72 4.87
CA TYR A 39 17.96 6.44 3.67
C TYR A 39 18.97 5.62 2.84
N LEU A 40 18.87 5.70 1.52
CA LEU A 40 19.83 5.13 0.56
C LEU A 40 20.59 6.24 -0.16
N ALA A 41 21.89 6.35 0.10
CA ALA A 41 22.78 7.30 -0.55
C ALA A 41 23.32 6.78 -1.90
N ASN A 42 23.36 7.65 -2.91
CA ASN A 42 23.83 7.32 -4.26
C ASN A 42 24.68 8.44 -4.90
N GLY A 43 25.25 9.35 -4.10
CA GLY A 43 26.11 10.40 -4.61
C GLY A 43 27.40 9.86 -5.24
N THR A 44 28.12 10.73 -5.94
CA THR A 44 29.34 10.34 -6.68
C THR A 44 30.63 10.83 -6.02
N SER A 45 30.56 11.84 -5.15
CA SER A 45 31.69 12.32 -4.34
C SER A 45 31.20 13.13 -3.13
N SER A 46 32.09 13.53 -2.23
CA SER A 46 31.78 14.43 -1.10
C SER A 46 31.20 15.77 -1.54
N GLU A 47 31.56 16.24 -2.73
CA GLU A 47 31.09 17.49 -3.34
C GLU A 47 29.79 17.30 -4.14
N ALA A 48 29.39 16.06 -4.40
CA ALA A 48 28.19 15.69 -5.14
C ALA A 48 27.39 14.59 -4.40
N PRO A 49 26.85 14.90 -3.20
CA PRO A 49 26.06 13.94 -2.44
C PRO A 49 24.68 13.71 -3.07
N GLY A 50 24.08 12.53 -2.83
CA GLY A 50 22.77 12.17 -3.37
C GLY A 50 22.04 11.13 -2.52
N LEU A 51 20.71 11.07 -2.67
CA LEU A 51 19.84 10.03 -2.11
C LEU A 51 18.98 9.44 -3.22
N ALA A 52 18.92 8.12 -3.32
CA ALA A 52 18.05 7.41 -4.28
C ALA A 52 16.69 7.04 -3.70
N ALA A 53 16.62 6.80 -2.39
CA ALA A 53 15.42 6.35 -1.70
C ALA A 53 15.44 6.70 -0.21
N LYS A 54 14.26 6.81 0.39
CA LYS A 54 14.06 6.89 1.84
C LYS A 54 12.72 6.34 2.29
N ILE A 55 12.73 5.75 3.48
CA ILE A 55 11.54 5.31 4.23
C ILE A 55 11.51 6.12 5.52
N LEU A 56 10.48 6.94 5.68
CA LEU A 56 10.37 7.91 6.75
C LEU A 56 9.56 7.36 7.92
N SER A 57 9.83 7.84 9.13
CA SER A 57 9.16 7.43 10.38
C SER A 57 7.65 7.70 10.39
N ASN A 58 7.14 8.53 9.48
CA ASN A 58 5.71 8.74 9.26
C ASN A 58 5.08 7.71 8.28
N GLY A 59 5.86 6.75 7.77
CA GLY A 59 5.41 5.73 6.82
C GLY A 59 5.57 6.10 5.34
N ASN A 60 6.00 7.32 5.01
CA ASN A 60 6.20 7.72 3.63
C ASN A 60 7.44 7.04 3.02
N VAL A 61 7.27 6.52 1.81
CA VAL A 61 8.37 6.00 0.99
C VAL A 61 8.58 6.96 -0.19
N LYS A 62 9.81 7.43 -0.39
CA LYS A 62 10.18 8.27 -1.53
C LYS A 62 11.34 7.62 -2.27
N ILE A 63 11.21 7.46 -3.59
CA ILE A 63 12.18 6.77 -4.46
C ILE A 63 12.27 7.54 -5.78
N ASP A 64 13.49 7.80 -6.26
CA ASP A 64 13.74 8.51 -7.53
C ASP A 64 13.61 7.60 -8.77
N GLY A 65 13.68 6.28 -8.55
CA GLY A 65 13.50 5.24 -9.57
C GLY A 65 12.10 4.63 -9.61
N THR A 66 12.03 3.37 -10.04
CA THR A 66 10.77 2.61 -10.20
C THR A 66 10.67 1.44 -9.23
N VAL A 67 9.45 1.10 -8.82
CA VAL A 67 9.14 -0.20 -8.20
C VAL A 67 8.62 -1.15 -9.28
N SER A 68 9.16 -2.36 -9.37
CA SER A 68 8.75 -3.37 -10.35
C SER A 68 8.21 -4.62 -9.63
N SER A 69 7.19 -5.25 -10.22
CA SER A 69 6.53 -6.43 -9.66
C SER A 69 6.03 -7.37 -10.76
N PRO A 70 6.14 -8.71 -10.59
CA PRO A 70 5.55 -9.69 -11.49
C PRO A 70 4.06 -9.98 -11.17
N ALA A 71 3.44 -9.18 -10.31
CA ALA A 71 2.02 -9.24 -9.97
C ALA A 71 1.15 -8.51 -11.02
N ALA A 72 -0.17 -8.60 -10.88
CA ALA A 72 -1.08 -8.36 -12.03
C ALA A 72 -1.55 -6.90 -12.17
N ASP A 73 -1.91 -6.25 -11.07
CA ASP A 73 -2.83 -5.12 -11.10
C ASP A 73 -2.66 -4.13 -9.95
N TYR A 74 -3.25 -2.95 -10.11
CA TYR A 74 -3.62 -2.08 -9.01
C TYR A 74 -4.99 -2.51 -8.48
N ALA A 75 -5.04 -2.84 -7.20
CA ALA A 75 -6.26 -3.24 -6.50
C ALA A 75 -6.50 -2.42 -5.24
N GLU A 76 -7.74 -2.42 -4.80
CA GLU A 76 -8.15 -1.88 -3.51
C GLU A 76 -9.01 -2.91 -2.77
N MET A 77 -8.90 -2.92 -1.44
CA MET A 77 -9.73 -3.78 -0.61
C MET A 77 -11.12 -3.16 -0.43
N PHE A 78 -12.15 -3.98 -0.64
CA PHE A 78 -13.55 -3.64 -0.41
C PHE A 78 -14.21 -4.68 0.52
N GLU A 79 -15.18 -4.23 1.31
CA GLU A 79 -16.02 -5.11 2.11
C GLU A 79 -17.14 -5.70 1.23
N THR A 80 -17.48 -6.97 1.44
CA THR A 80 -18.58 -7.65 0.73
C THR A 80 -19.92 -7.34 1.40
N THR A 81 -20.99 -7.26 0.61
CA THR A 81 -22.32 -6.89 1.12
C THR A 81 -22.90 -7.92 2.08
N ASP A 82 -22.59 -9.19 1.89
CA ASP A 82 -23.10 -10.32 2.66
C ASP A 82 -22.12 -10.86 3.72
N GLY A 83 -20.92 -10.26 3.81
CA GLY A 83 -19.85 -10.68 4.71
C GLY A 83 -19.14 -11.97 4.30
N ASN A 84 -19.44 -12.53 3.14
CA ASN A 84 -18.79 -13.74 2.64
C ASN A 84 -17.61 -13.41 1.72
N PRO A 85 -16.58 -14.27 1.66
CA PRO A 85 -15.48 -14.08 0.74
C PRO A 85 -15.94 -14.31 -0.70
N ILE A 86 -15.36 -13.54 -1.63
CA ILE A 86 -15.51 -13.77 -3.07
C ILE A 86 -14.16 -14.25 -3.61
N GLU A 87 -14.14 -15.47 -4.14
CA GLU A 87 -12.94 -16.05 -4.74
C GLU A 87 -12.40 -15.19 -5.89
N PRO A 88 -11.11 -15.31 -6.26
CA PRO A 88 -10.57 -14.57 -7.39
C PRO A 88 -11.22 -14.89 -8.74
N GLY A 89 -11.25 -13.89 -9.60
CA GLY A 89 -11.68 -14.00 -10.99
C GLY A 89 -13.19 -13.85 -11.21
N PHE A 90 -13.89 -13.09 -10.38
CA PHE A 90 -15.27 -12.65 -10.62
C PHE A 90 -15.31 -11.14 -10.88
N PHE A 91 -16.18 -10.72 -11.79
CA PHE A 91 -16.57 -9.32 -11.89
C PHE A 91 -17.35 -8.92 -10.64
N VAL A 92 -17.08 -7.72 -10.15
CA VAL A 92 -17.78 -7.15 -9.01
C VAL A 92 -18.34 -5.77 -9.33
N ALA A 93 -19.47 -5.45 -8.72
CA ALA A 93 -20.14 -4.16 -8.79
C ALA A 93 -20.26 -3.56 -7.39
N LEU A 94 -20.47 -2.24 -7.34
CA LEU A 94 -20.70 -1.53 -6.10
C LEU A 94 -22.17 -1.61 -5.68
N GLU A 95 -22.37 -1.81 -4.39
CA GLU A 95 -23.62 -1.55 -3.69
C GLU A 95 -23.27 -0.63 -2.53
N GLU A 96 -23.57 0.66 -2.70
CA GLU A 96 -23.05 1.74 -1.86
C GLU A 96 -21.51 1.74 -1.79
N ASP A 97 -20.93 1.51 -0.61
CA ASP A 97 -19.48 1.44 -0.37
C ASP A 97 -18.94 -0.01 -0.33
N LYS A 98 -19.80 -1.00 -0.58
CA LYS A 98 -19.47 -2.43 -0.56
C LYS A 98 -19.50 -3.04 -1.95
N VAL A 99 -19.02 -4.27 -2.06
CA VAL A 99 -19.01 -5.02 -3.32
C VAL A 99 -19.83 -6.30 -3.25
N ARG A 100 -20.40 -6.64 -4.41
CA ARG A 100 -21.01 -7.94 -4.68
C ARG A 100 -20.62 -8.44 -6.06
N ILE A 101 -20.90 -9.71 -6.33
CA ILE A 101 -20.76 -10.27 -7.68
C ILE A 101 -21.62 -9.44 -8.65
N ALA A 102 -21.02 -9.04 -9.77
CA ALA A 102 -21.70 -8.26 -10.80
C ALA A 102 -22.63 -9.13 -11.65
N ASP A 103 -23.69 -8.52 -12.17
CA ASP A 103 -24.60 -9.11 -13.16
C ASP A 103 -24.70 -8.23 -14.42
N PRO A 104 -25.34 -8.69 -15.51
CA PRO A 104 -25.40 -7.95 -16.77
C PRO A 104 -26.14 -6.61 -16.71
N THR A 105 -26.96 -6.39 -15.68
CA THR A 105 -27.74 -5.16 -15.48
C THR A 105 -26.94 -4.10 -14.72
N ASP A 106 -25.79 -4.47 -14.14
CA ASP A 106 -24.93 -3.53 -13.44
C ASP A 106 -24.34 -2.50 -14.40
N ARG A 107 -24.72 -1.24 -14.16
CA ARG A 107 -24.23 -0.10 -14.93
C ARG A 107 -22.72 0.08 -14.78
N TYR A 108 -22.17 -0.28 -13.62
CA TYR A 108 -20.77 -0.03 -13.27
C TYR A 108 -20.14 -1.28 -12.64
N VAL A 109 -19.36 -2.00 -13.44
CA VAL A 109 -18.42 -3.01 -12.95
C VAL A 109 -17.18 -2.30 -12.44
N ILE A 110 -16.90 -2.40 -11.14
CA ILE A 110 -15.79 -1.69 -10.49
C ILE A 110 -14.45 -2.38 -10.73
N GLY A 111 -14.46 -3.72 -10.88
CA GLY A 111 -13.24 -4.49 -11.06
C GLY A 111 -13.45 -5.98 -11.11
N ILE A 112 -12.35 -6.71 -10.96
CA ILE A 112 -12.31 -8.17 -10.84
C ILE A 112 -11.66 -8.54 -9.51
N THR A 113 -12.19 -9.52 -8.79
CA THR A 113 -11.53 -10.02 -7.57
C THR A 113 -10.12 -10.54 -7.88
N SER A 114 -9.10 -9.89 -7.31
CA SER A 114 -7.69 -10.09 -7.63
C SER A 114 -7.05 -11.11 -6.69
N ALA A 115 -6.32 -12.07 -7.27
CA ALA A 115 -5.55 -13.05 -6.50
C ALA A 115 -4.14 -12.54 -6.10
N LYS A 116 -3.58 -11.59 -6.87
CA LYS A 116 -2.17 -11.21 -6.77
C LYS A 116 -1.97 -9.76 -7.22
N PRO A 117 -2.43 -8.77 -6.44
CA PRO A 117 -2.23 -7.37 -6.73
C PRO A 117 -0.75 -6.99 -6.66
N ALA A 118 -0.31 -6.14 -7.58
CA ALA A 118 1.01 -5.51 -7.54
C ALA A 118 1.05 -4.35 -6.56
N PHE A 119 -0.09 -3.68 -6.40
CA PHE A 119 -0.31 -2.66 -5.40
C PHE A 119 -1.69 -2.88 -4.79
N LEU A 120 -1.77 -2.94 -3.46
CA LEU A 120 -3.00 -3.18 -2.73
C LEU A 120 -3.29 -2.00 -1.80
N SER A 121 -4.24 -1.16 -2.20
CA SER A 121 -4.72 -0.04 -1.41
C SER A 121 -5.74 -0.50 -0.38
N ASN A 122 -5.91 0.32 0.67
CA ASN A 122 -6.92 0.12 1.71
C ASN A 122 -6.81 -1.24 2.46
N SER A 123 -5.64 -1.87 2.52
CA SER A 123 -5.45 -3.18 3.17
C SER A 123 -5.38 -3.12 4.70
N GLY A 124 -4.91 -2.01 5.26
CA GLY A 124 -4.81 -1.84 6.72
C GLY A 124 -3.74 -2.71 7.40
N GLU A 125 -2.80 -3.32 6.66
CA GLU A 125 -1.85 -4.34 7.14
C GLU A 125 -1.19 -4.07 8.51
N MET A 126 -0.86 -2.81 8.82
CA MET A 126 -0.05 -2.49 9.99
C MET A 126 -0.86 -2.19 11.26
N ARG A 127 -2.14 -1.83 11.13
CA ARG A 127 -2.97 -1.34 12.25
C ARG A 127 -4.40 -1.07 11.81
N TRP A 128 -5.28 -0.96 12.81
CA TRP A 128 -6.61 -0.39 12.64
C TRP A 128 -6.53 0.97 11.93
N ASN A 129 -7.36 1.12 10.89
CA ASN A 129 -7.34 2.26 9.98
C ASN A 129 -7.55 3.59 10.72
N GLU A 130 -8.30 3.57 11.82
CA GLU A 130 -8.62 4.75 12.63
C GLU A 130 -7.79 4.87 13.91
N LYS A 131 -6.66 4.14 14.03
CA LYS A 131 -5.75 4.26 15.20
C LYS A 131 -5.27 5.69 15.43
N TYR A 132 -5.04 6.46 14.38
CA TYR A 132 -4.58 7.84 14.47
C TYR A 132 -5.65 8.80 13.96
N LEU A 133 -5.76 9.96 14.63
CA LEU A 133 -6.62 11.04 14.17
C LEU A 133 -6.17 11.53 12.79
N THR A 134 -7.16 11.81 11.95
CA THR A 134 -6.96 12.39 10.62
C THR A 134 -7.77 13.67 10.48
N ASP A 135 -7.36 14.54 9.56
CA ASP A 135 -8.19 15.67 9.16
C ASP A 135 -9.31 15.23 8.19
N GLU A 136 -10.11 16.20 7.75
CA GLU A 136 -11.25 15.98 6.83
C GLU A 136 -10.84 15.39 5.46
N TRP A 137 -9.54 15.35 5.14
CA TRP A 137 -8.98 14.79 3.90
C TRP A 137 -8.23 13.47 4.14
N GLY A 138 -8.27 12.92 5.35
CA GLY A 138 -7.62 11.66 5.71
C GLY A 138 -6.13 11.76 6.04
N ARG A 139 -5.57 12.97 6.17
CA ARG A 139 -4.14 13.14 6.54
C ARG A 139 -3.97 12.97 8.04
N THR A 140 -3.03 12.11 8.46
CA THR A 140 -2.72 11.91 9.89
C THR A 140 -2.27 13.20 10.56
N LEU A 141 -2.86 13.51 11.70
CA LEU A 141 -2.50 14.64 12.55
C LEU A 141 -1.34 14.27 13.49
N TYR A 142 -0.48 15.25 13.77
CA TYR A 142 0.70 15.07 14.61
C TYR A 142 0.77 16.17 15.68
N HIS A 143 1.33 15.83 16.83
CA HIS A 143 1.66 16.78 17.90
C HIS A 143 3.15 16.69 18.27
N GLU A 144 3.67 17.74 18.87
CA GLU A 144 5.01 17.74 19.48
C GLU A 144 4.92 17.29 20.93
N VAL A 145 5.81 16.39 21.32
CA VAL A 145 5.91 15.84 22.68
C VAL A 145 7.31 16.08 23.19
N SER A 146 7.46 16.72 24.37
CA SER A 146 8.77 16.80 25.03
C SER A 146 9.12 15.44 25.62
N VAL A 147 10.23 14.87 25.17
CA VAL A 147 10.82 13.65 25.69
C VAL A 147 11.93 14.06 26.65
N PRO A 148 11.83 13.72 27.95
CA PRO A 148 12.79 14.15 28.95
C PRO A 148 14.17 13.55 28.69
N ALA A 149 15.20 14.23 29.20
CA ALA A 149 16.56 13.72 29.16
C ALA A 149 16.68 12.35 29.84
N LEU A 150 17.44 11.44 29.25
CA LEU A 150 17.83 10.18 29.87
C LEU A 150 19.13 10.40 30.64
N THR A 151 19.12 10.12 31.95
CA THR A 151 20.31 10.18 32.79
C THR A 151 20.83 8.79 33.16
N ASP A 152 22.12 8.67 33.39
CA ASP A 152 22.70 7.45 33.97
C ASP A 152 22.44 7.35 35.48
N ALA A 153 22.98 6.30 36.11
CA ALA A 153 22.83 6.07 37.55
C ALA A 153 23.57 7.12 38.42
N GLN A 154 24.43 7.95 37.83
CA GLN A 154 25.19 9.01 38.49
C GLN A 154 24.52 10.38 38.31
N GLY A 155 23.45 10.46 37.50
CA GLY A 155 22.72 11.69 37.21
C GLY A 155 23.27 12.48 36.03
N GLU A 156 24.24 11.94 35.29
CA GLU A 156 24.78 12.57 34.09
C GLU A 156 23.85 12.34 32.90
N ILE A 157 23.67 13.37 32.07
CA ILE A 157 22.80 13.30 30.89
C ILE A 157 23.46 12.42 29.82
N VAL A 158 22.86 11.27 29.56
CA VAL A 158 23.24 10.34 28.48
C VAL A 158 22.60 10.77 27.16
N ILE A 159 21.35 11.24 27.22
CA ILE A 159 20.58 11.73 26.07
C ILE A 159 19.85 13.01 26.50
N PRO A 160 20.02 14.13 25.80
CA PRO A 160 19.37 15.38 26.17
C PRO A 160 17.85 15.32 25.95
N GLU A 161 17.13 16.22 26.62
CA GLU A 161 15.71 16.46 26.34
C GLU A 161 15.53 16.88 24.88
N ARG A 162 14.42 16.45 24.26
CA ARG A 162 14.11 16.75 22.86
C ARG A 162 12.60 16.83 22.63
N ASN A 163 12.20 17.41 21.51
CA ASN A 163 10.82 17.37 21.05
C ASN A 163 10.67 16.32 19.94
N ASP A 164 9.77 15.37 20.15
CA ASP A 164 9.41 14.35 19.15
C ASP A 164 8.07 14.68 18.52
N ARG A 165 7.98 14.56 17.19
CA ARG A 165 6.72 14.67 16.46
C ARG A 165 6.05 13.31 16.36
N GLN A 166 4.95 13.12 17.08
CA GLN A 166 4.24 11.84 17.18
C GLN A 166 2.85 11.91 16.52
N PRO A 167 2.35 10.82 15.92
CA PRO A 167 0.98 10.79 15.42
C PRO A 167 -0.01 10.84 16.58
N MET A 168 -1.07 11.64 16.45
CA MET A 168 -2.09 11.76 17.48
C MET A 168 -2.98 10.51 17.48
N LEU A 169 -3.08 9.83 18.63
CA LEU A 169 -3.97 8.67 18.79
C LEU A 169 -5.44 9.11 18.74
N ASN A 170 -6.28 8.30 18.11
CA ASN A 170 -7.72 8.45 18.20
C ASN A 170 -8.19 8.04 19.62
N PRO A 171 -8.92 8.89 20.37
CA PRO A 171 -9.46 8.54 21.68
C PRO A 171 -10.37 7.30 21.69
N GLU A 172 -10.97 6.96 20.55
CA GLU A 172 -11.81 5.76 20.39
C GLU A 172 -11.00 4.49 20.13
N TRP A 173 -9.69 4.61 19.88
CA TRP A 173 -8.82 3.45 19.69
C TRP A 173 -8.56 2.73 21.02
N ASP A 174 -8.97 1.47 21.09
CA ASP A 174 -8.68 0.59 22.21
C ASP A 174 -7.35 -0.18 21.99
N PRO A 175 -6.29 0.06 22.79
CA PRO A 175 -5.04 -0.67 22.69
C PRO A 175 -5.14 -2.15 23.12
N ALA A 176 -6.19 -2.54 23.84
CA ALA A 176 -6.41 -3.93 24.25
C ALA A 176 -7.05 -4.77 23.14
N GLN A 177 -7.67 -4.14 22.15
CA GLN A 177 -8.30 -4.84 21.04
C GLN A 177 -7.25 -5.33 20.05
N VAL A 178 -7.26 -6.64 19.77
CA VAL A 178 -6.41 -7.23 18.73
C VAL A 178 -6.93 -6.81 17.36
N TYR A 179 -6.07 -6.15 16.59
CA TYR A 179 -6.37 -5.79 15.21
C TYR A 179 -6.10 -6.96 14.27
N ILE A 180 -7.09 -7.30 13.44
CA ILE A 180 -6.95 -8.27 12.35
C ILE A 180 -6.93 -7.47 11.02
N PRO A 181 -5.84 -7.55 10.23
CA PRO A 181 -5.76 -6.94 8.91
C PRO A 181 -6.92 -7.33 8.00
N ARG A 182 -7.34 -6.43 7.10
CA ARG A 182 -8.47 -6.72 6.20
C ARG A 182 -8.20 -7.95 5.32
N ALA A 183 -6.96 -8.15 4.89
CA ALA A 183 -6.56 -9.31 4.09
C ALA A 183 -6.77 -10.66 4.81
N GLU A 184 -6.89 -10.65 6.15
CA GLU A 184 -7.15 -11.85 6.97
C GLU A 184 -8.62 -12.01 7.36
N ARG A 185 -9.50 -11.11 6.87
CA ARG A 185 -10.92 -11.08 7.20
C ARG A 185 -11.77 -11.54 6.01
N PRO A 186 -12.68 -12.51 6.19
CA PRO A 186 -13.43 -13.12 5.07
C PRO A 186 -14.34 -12.13 4.34
N GLU A 187 -14.83 -11.10 5.02
CA GLU A 187 -15.68 -10.07 4.44
C GLU A 187 -14.93 -9.06 3.57
N TRP A 188 -13.60 -9.15 3.45
CA TRP A 188 -12.82 -8.25 2.58
C TRP A 188 -12.24 -8.97 1.39
N VAL A 189 -12.31 -8.31 0.23
CA VAL A 189 -11.77 -8.82 -1.02
C VAL A 189 -10.95 -7.75 -1.74
N ALA A 190 -9.82 -8.17 -2.31
CA ALA A 190 -9.02 -7.33 -3.20
C ALA A 190 -9.71 -7.23 -4.56
N VAL A 191 -9.99 -6.01 -5.01
CA VAL A 191 -10.64 -5.75 -6.30
C VAL A 191 -9.64 -5.07 -7.23
N GLY A 192 -9.24 -5.79 -8.27
CA GLY A 192 -8.36 -5.31 -9.32
C GLY A 192 -9.09 -4.38 -10.28
N MET A 193 -8.70 -3.11 -10.26
CA MET A 193 -9.36 -2.05 -11.01
C MET A 193 -8.61 -1.69 -12.30
N LEU A 194 -7.29 -1.94 -12.34
CA LEU A 194 -6.44 -1.62 -13.47
C LEU A 194 -5.33 -2.66 -13.60
N GLY A 195 -5.19 -3.28 -14.77
CA GLY A 195 -4.12 -4.24 -15.03
C GLY A 195 -4.52 -5.39 -15.93
N LYS A 196 -3.67 -6.41 -15.98
CA LYS A 196 -3.92 -7.64 -16.75
C LYS A 196 -4.38 -8.73 -15.80
N LEU A 197 -5.70 -8.93 -15.71
CA LEU A 197 -6.31 -9.82 -14.72
C LEU A 197 -6.80 -11.12 -15.33
N LEU A 198 -6.61 -12.21 -14.59
CA LEU A 198 -7.24 -13.48 -14.90
C LEU A 198 -8.68 -13.44 -14.39
N ILE A 199 -9.61 -13.90 -15.21
CA ILE A 199 -11.02 -14.00 -14.87
C ILE A 199 -11.59 -15.34 -15.32
N ARG A 200 -12.56 -15.83 -14.56
CA ARG A 200 -13.37 -16.98 -14.93
C ARG A 200 -14.24 -16.60 -16.12
N ASP A 201 -14.47 -17.54 -17.03
CA ASP A 201 -15.34 -17.33 -18.18
C ASP A 201 -16.20 -18.56 -18.45
N ASP A 202 -17.30 -18.35 -19.18
CA ASP A 202 -18.26 -19.41 -19.57
C ASP A 202 -17.85 -20.20 -20.83
N GLY A 203 -16.68 -19.90 -21.41
CA GLY A 203 -16.15 -20.54 -22.60
C GLY A 203 -16.47 -19.80 -23.91
N SER A 204 -17.35 -18.79 -23.89
CA SER A 204 -17.73 -18.03 -25.09
C SER A 204 -16.68 -17.00 -25.52
N CYS A 205 -15.84 -16.54 -24.59
CA CYS A 205 -14.89 -15.44 -24.83
C CYS A 205 -13.77 -15.83 -25.82
N GLN A 206 -13.40 -14.90 -26.70
CA GLN A 206 -12.32 -15.10 -27.68
C GLN A 206 -11.26 -14.01 -27.57
N ALA A 207 -9.99 -14.38 -27.79
CA ALA A 207 -8.90 -13.41 -27.81
C ALA A 207 -9.14 -12.35 -28.91
N GLY A 208 -8.96 -11.08 -28.57
CA GLY A 208 -9.28 -9.96 -29.45
C GLY A 208 -10.74 -9.51 -29.42
N GLY A 209 -11.63 -10.28 -28.80
CA GLY A 209 -13.02 -9.89 -28.54
C GLY A 209 -13.17 -9.08 -27.25
N LEU A 210 -14.43 -8.75 -26.94
CA LEU A 210 -14.83 -8.13 -25.69
C LEU A 210 -15.62 -9.11 -24.83
N CYS A 211 -15.64 -8.88 -23.52
CA CYS A 211 -16.45 -9.62 -22.58
C CYS A 211 -17.07 -8.72 -21.49
N GLY A 212 -18.21 -9.14 -20.96
CA GLY A 212 -18.87 -8.54 -19.81
C GLY A 212 -19.28 -9.59 -18.77
N PRO A 213 -19.81 -9.17 -17.62
CA PRO A 213 -20.36 -10.10 -16.64
C PRO A 213 -21.61 -10.79 -17.18
N ASN A 214 -21.74 -12.09 -16.92
CA ASN A 214 -23.02 -12.80 -17.01
C ASN A 214 -23.75 -12.77 -15.64
N GLU A 215 -24.88 -13.47 -15.55
CA GLU A 215 -25.70 -13.55 -14.31
C GLU A 215 -24.97 -14.16 -13.10
N SER A 216 -23.80 -14.78 -13.29
CA SER A 216 -22.96 -15.36 -12.24
C SER A 216 -21.66 -14.57 -12.02
N GLY A 217 -21.53 -13.38 -12.63
CA GLY A 217 -20.36 -12.51 -12.56
C GLY A 217 -19.08 -13.10 -13.16
N VAL A 218 -19.19 -14.11 -14.02
CA VAL A 218 -18.06 -14.58 -14.84
C VAL A 218 -18.13 -13.95 -16.23
N ALA A 219 -17.00 -13.94 -16.94
CA ALA A 219 -16.94 -13.38 -18.28
C ALA A 219 -17.77 -14.19 -19.29
N THR A 220 -18.56 -13.46 -20.07
CA THR A 220 -19.24 -13.93 -21.27
C THR A 220 -18.93 -13.00 -22.44
N ALA A 221 -18.90 -13.53 -23.65
CA ALA A 221 -18.65 -12.76 -24.86
C ALA A 221 -19.72 -11.67 -25.03
N SER A 222 -19.28 -10.47 -25.38
CA SER A 222 -20.15 -9.30 -25.53
C SER A 222 -19.62 -8.39 -26.64
N ASP A 223 -20.49 -7.54 -27.17
CA ASP A 223 -20.12 -6.48 -28.11
C ASP A 223 -19.58 -5.22 -27.40
N HIS A 224 -19.58 -5.21 -26.07
CA HIS A 224 -19.10 -4.14 -25.21
C HIS A 224 -18.44 -4.72 -23.94
N GLY A 225 -17.66 -3.90 -23.23
CA GLY A 225 -17.00 -4.28 -21.98
C GLY A 225 -15.47 -4.35 -22.09
N PHE A 226 -14.88 -5.43 -21.59
CA PHE A 226 -13.43 -5.53 -21.36
C PHE A 226 -12.72 -6.32 -22.46
N TYR A 227 -11.54 -5.87 -22.85
CA TYR A 227 -10.77 -6.51 -23.91
C TYR A 227 -10.14 -7.82 -23.46
N VAL A 228 -10.40 -8.90 -24.21
CA VAL A 228 -9.84 -10.23 -23.96
C VAL A 228 -8.46 -10.34 -24.61
N LEU A 229 -7.42 -10.39 -23.78
CA LEU A 229 -6.04 -10.51 -24.24
C LEU A 229 -5.73 -11.91 -24.77
N LYS A 230 -6.11 -12.94 -24.02
CA LYS A 230 -5.93 -14.35 -24.41
C LYS A 230 -6.77 -15.30 -23.56
N ARG A 231 -7.05 -16.48 -24.09
CA ARG A 231 -7.52 -17.62 -23.31
C ARG A 231 -6.35 -18.30 -22.60
N THR A 232 -6.51 -18.63 -21.33
CA THR A 232 -5.49 -19.34 -20.53
C THR A 232 -5.92 -20.75 -20.17
N ARG A 233 -7.23 -21.01 -20.02
CA ARG A 233 -7.82 -22.34 -19.75
C ARG A 233 -9.23 -22.43 -20.38
N PRO A 234 -9.89 -23.61 -20.37
CA PRO A 234 -11.26 -23.75 -20.86
C PRO A 234 -12.28 -22.80 -20.21
N ASN A 235 -12.07 -22.46 -18.94
CA ASN A 235 -12.93 -21.58 -18.13
C ASN A 235 -12.16 -20.39 -17.53
N GLN A 236 -11.07 -19.97 -18.19
CA GLN A 236 -10.31 -18.80 -17.76
C GLN A 236 -9.71 -18.05 -18.96
N ILE A 237 -9.81 -16.73 -18.88
CA ILE A 237 -9.20 -15.79 -19.82
C ILE A 237 -8.37 -14.75 -19.06
N LEU A 238 -7.50 -14.08 -19.80
CA LEU A 238 -6.78 -12.88 -19.35
C LEU A 238 -7.42 -11.67 -20.02
N VAL A 239 -7.83 -10.68 -19.23
CA VAL A 239 -8.45 -9.44 -19.71
C VAL A 239 -7.61 -8.23 -19.33
N LEU A 240 -7.79 -7.13 -20.06
CA LEU A 240 -7.25 -5.82 -19.70
C LEU A 240 -8.33 -5.02 -18.94
N MET A 241 -8.14 -4.85 -17.64
CA MET A 241 -8.98 -3.99 -16.80
C MET A 241 -8.49 -2.55 -16.77
N GLY A 242 -9.41 -1.62 -16.52
CA GLY A 242 -9.18 -0.18 -16.45
C GLY A 242 -9.65 0.61 -17.68
N LYS A 243 -10.11 -0.07 -18.73
CA LYS A 243 -10.80 0.55 -19.87
C LYS A 243 -11.88 -0.39 -20.40
N SER A 244 -13.11 0.09 -20.48
CA SER A 244 -14.21 -0.57 -21.18
C SER A 244 -14.44 0.07 -22.56
N TYR A 245 -15.02 -0.72 -23.46
CA TYR A 245 -15.35 -0.37 -24.84
C TYR A 245 -16.85 -0.49 -25.08
#